data_AF-A0A330MQB1-F1
#
_entry.id   AF-A0A330MQB1-F1
#
_cell.length_a   1.000
_cell.length_b   1.000
_cell.length_c   1.000
_cell.angle_alpha   90.00
_cell.angle_beta   90.00
_cell.angle_gamma   90.00
#
_symmetry.space_group_name_H-M   'P 1'
#
loop_
_entity.id
_entity.type
_entity.pdbx_description
1 polymer ?
#
loop_
_entity_poly.entity_id
_entity_poly.type
_entity_poly.pdbx_seq_one_letter_code
_entity_poly.pdbx_strand_id
1 'polypeptide(L)'
;MTPEEADIMEGDSNTPDVACYRYTSERDTVLLQMEKMDDEVVGTLSYNYFEKDNNNGTFEGKMIGDTLFANYTFGSEETISVRELMFIKKGNNIVEGFGEVEDVNREMN
;
A
#
# COMPACT_ATOMS: atom_id res chain seq x y z
N MET A 1 42.55 -25.75 -23.24
CA MET A 1 42.29 -24.32 -23.37
C MET A 1 40.79 -24.17 -23.53
N THR A 2 40.09 -24.18 -22.39
CA THR A 2 38.64 -24.03 -22.31
C THR A 2 38.32 -22.54 -22.36
N PRO A 3 37.22 -22.11 -22.99
CA PRO A 3 36.77 -20.73 -22.89
C PRO A 3 36.39 -20.48 -21.43
N GLU A 4 36.99 -19.46 -20.82
CA GLU A 4 36.50 -18.89 -19.57
C GLU A 4 35.08 -18.39 -19.82
N GLU A 5 34.09 -19.05 -19.22
CA GLU A 5 32.72 -18.58 -19.20
C GLU A 5 32.69 -17.27 -18.41
N ALA A 6 32.38 -16.18 -19.11
CA ALA A 6 32.16 -14.89 -18.50
C ALA A 6 31.02 -14.99 -17.50
N ASP A 7 31.34 -14.80 -16.23
CA ASP A 7 30.39 -14.65 -15.14
C ASP A 7 29.54 -13.39 -15.42
N ILE A 8 28.30 -13.61 -15.84
CA ILE A 8 27.34 -12.55 -16.09
C ILE A 8 26.83 -12.13 -14.72
N MET A 9 27.41 -11.07 -14.15
CA MET A 9 26.90 -10.43 -12.95
C MET A 9 25.51 -9.85 -13.27
N GLU A 10 24.45 -10.60 -12.97
CA GLU A 10 23.08 -10.08 -12.97
C GLU A 10 23.00 -8.97 -11.91
N GLY A 11 22.73 -7.75 -12.37
CA GLY A 11 22.61 -6.60 -11.51
C GLY A 11 21.40 -6.75 -10.60
N ASP A 12 21.65 -6.96 -9.30
CA ASP A 12 20.69 -6.67 -8.26
C ASP A 12 20.52 -5.15 -8.16
N SER A 13 19.78 -4.57 -9.10
CA SER A 13 19.28 -3.23 -8.93
C SER A 13 18.16 -3.34 -7.91
N ASN A 14 18.47 -3.07 -6.65
CA ASN A 14 17.51 -2.90 -5.56
C ASN A 14 16.62 -1.67 -5.81
N THR A 15 15.80 -1.75 -6.84
CA THR A 15 14.87 -0.72 -7.28
C THR A 15 13.47 -1.14 -6.87
N PRO A 16 12.74 -0.31 -6.12
CA PRO A 16 11.40 -0.67 -5.70
C PRO A 16 10.45 -0.78 -6.89
N ASP A 17 9.57 -1.78 -6.83
CA ASP A 17 8.42 -1.91 -7.72
C ASP A 17 7.40 -0.83 -7.37
N VAL A 18 7.16 0.11 -8.28
CA VAL A 18 6.21 1.21 -8.07
C VAL A 18 4.89 0.94 -8.78
N ALA A 19 3.77 1.16 -8.10
CA ALA A 19 2.43 1.07 -8.69
C ALA A 19 1.52 2.20 -8.21
N CYS A 20 0.68 2.69 -9.13
CA CYS A 20 -0.30 3.73 -8.86
C CYS A 20 -1.68 3.27 -9.34
N TYR A 21 -2.69 3.38 -8.47
CA TYR A 21 -4.07 3.04 -8.77
C TYR A 21 -4.97 4.25 -8.54
N ARG A 22 -6.01 4.33 -9.36
CA ARG A 22 -7.04 5.36 -9.24
C ARG A 22 -8.41 4.74 -9.41
N TYR A 23 -9.31 5.07 -8.50
CA TYR A 23 -10.73 4.81 -8.64
C TYR A 23 -11.48 6.14 -8.67
N THR A 24 -12.44 6.28 -9.58
CA THR A 24 -13.28 7.48 -9.72
C THR A 24 -14.73 7.06 -9.81
N SER A 25 -15.60 7.66 -9.00
CA SER A 25 -17.04 7.43 -9.00
C SER A 25 -17.78 8.75 -8.88
N GLU A 26 -18.47 9.18 -9.94
CA GLU A 26 -19.23 10.44 -10.09
C GLU A 26 -18.51 11.71 -9.59
N ARG A 27 -18.33 11.87 -8.28
CA ARG A 27 -17.66 13.00 -7.62
C ARG A 27 -16.49 12.61 -6.71
N ASP A 28 -16.31 11.34 -6.42
CA ASP A 28 -15.30 10.83 -5.49
C ASP A 28 -14.10 10.26 -6.24
N THR A 29 -12.90 10.46 -5.68
CA THR A 29 -11.65 9.92 -6.22
C THR A 29 -10.82 9.27 -5.11
N VAL A 30 -10.39 8.03 -5.34
CA VAL A 30 -9.42 7.32 -4.51
C VAL A 30 -8.12 7.20 -5.27
N LEU A 31 -7.01 7.60 -4.64
CA LEU A 31 -5.65 7.46 -5.16
C LEU A 31 -4.84 6.60 -4.21
N LEU A 32 -4.21 5.55 -4.76
CA LEU A 32 -3.31 4.66 -4.04
C LEU A 32 -1.97 4.64 -4.78
N GLN A 33 -0.91 5.01 -4.09
CA GLN A 33 0.46 4.86 -4.57
C GLN A 33 1.19 3.91 -3.64
N MET A 34 1.93 2.95 -4.20
CA MET A 34 2.72 2.01 -3.42
C MET A 34 4.10 1.76 -4.06
N GLU A 35 5.08 1.60 -3.18
CA GLU A 35 6.45 1.19 -3.50
C GLU A 35 6.73 -0.10 -2.74
N LYS A 36 7.14 -1.14 -3.48
CA LYS A 36 7.42 -2.46 -2.93
C LYS A 36 8.90 -2.79 -3.09
N MET A 37 9.54 -3.21 -2.01
CA MET A 37 10.90 -3.73 -1.99
C MET A 37 10.86 -5.07 -1.28
N ASP A 38 11.25 -6.14 -1.98
CA ASP A 38 10.95 -7.51 -1.57
C ASP A 38 9.47 -7.65 -1.22
N ASP A 39 9.11 -8.10 -0.01
CA ASP A 39 7.72 -8.21 0.42
C ASP A 39 7.21 -6.97 1.18
N GLU A 40 8.07 -6.03 1.53
CA GLU A 40 7.69 -4.81 2.24
C GLU A 40 7.07 -3.79 1.27
N VAL A 41 5.99 -3.15 1.71
CA VAL A 41 5.26 -2.15 0.93
C VAL A 41 5.05 -0.90 1.77
N VAL A 42 5.40 0.25 1.22
CA VAL A 42 5.05 1.57 1.75
C VAL A 42 4.24 2.33 0.73
N GLY A 43 3.37 3.24 1.18
CA GLY A 43 2.58 4.00 0.23
C GLY A 43 1.72 5.09 0.82
N THR A 44 1.01 5.78 -0.06
CA THR A 44 0.02 6.79 0.28
C THR A 44 -1.35 6.38 -0.21
N LEU A 45 -2.36 6.72 0.56
CA LEU A 45 -3.77 6.51 0.21
C LEU A 45 -4.53 7.80 0.48
N SER A 46 -5.30 8.22 -0.52
CA SER A 46 -6.07 9.46 -0.51
C SER A 46 -7.50 9.16 -0.92
N TYR A 47 -8.44 9.43 -0.02
CA TYR A 47 -9.88 9.44 -0.31
C TYR A 47 -10.34 10.89 -0.42
N ASN A 48 -10.63 11.32 -1.65
CA ASN A 48 -11.19 12.63 -1.96
C ASN A 48 -12.69 12.48 -2.16
N TYR A 49 -13.45 12.63 -1.08
CA TYR A 49 -14.90 12.62 -1.10
C TYR A 49 -15.42 14.03 -1.33
N PHE A 50 -16.39 14.22 -2.22
CA PHE A 50 -16.87 15.57 -2.60
C PHE A 50 -17.49 16.36 -1.43
N GLU A 51 -18.06 15.67 -0.43
CA GLU A 51 -18.80 16.30 0.68
C GLU A 51 -18.23 15.99 2.07
N LYS A 52 -17.05 15.34 2.16
CA LYS A 52 -16.40 15.02 3.45
C LYS A 52 -14.96 15.51 3.48
N ASP A 53 -14.43 15.63 4.69
CA ASP A 53 -13.00 15.92 4.88
C ASP A 53 -12.15 14.86 4.17
N ASN A 54 -11.12 15.30 3.46
CA ASN A 54 -10.18 14.42 2.77
C ASN A 54 -9.50 13.50 3.79
N ASN A 55 -9.57 12.19 3.56
CA ASN A 55 -8.82 11.23 4.35
C ASN A 55 -7.55 10.87 3.57
N ASN A 56 -6.46 11.54 3.92
CA ASN A 56 -5.14 11.33 3.35
C ASN A 56 -4.23 10.76 4.43
N GLY A 57 -3.44 9.75 4.06
CA GLY A 57 -2.53 9.12 4.99
C GLY A 57 -1.47 8.28 4.30
N THR A 58 -0.65 7.64 5.11
CA THR A 58 0.39 6.70 4.68
C THR A 58 0.05 5.31 5.17
N PHE A 59 0.56 4.28 4.50
CA PHE A 59 0.49 2.93 5.02
C PHE A 59 1.82 2.21 4.89
N GLU A 60 2.04 1.27 5.80
CA GLU A 60 3.14 0.32 5.78
C GLU A 60 2.57 -1.08 5.91
N GLY A 61 3.07 -2.02 5.12
CA GLY A 61 2.51 -3.35 5.04
C GLY A 61 3.39 -4.34 4.32
N LYS A 62 2.84 -5.54 4.10
CA LYS A 62 3.54 -6.63 3.42
C LYS A 62 2.67 -7.31 2.38
N MET A 63 3.30 -7.71 1.29
CA MET A 63 2.71 -8.65 0.33
C MET A 63 2.85 -10.08 0.85
N ILE A 64 1.74 -10.81 0.87
CA ILE A 64 1.69 -12.25 1.08
C ILE A 64 0.96 -12.84 -0.11
N GLY A 65 1.72 -13.43 -1.03
CA GLY A 65 1.18 -13.88 -2.33
C GLY A 65 0.66 -12.69 -3.14
N ASP A 66 -0.63 -12.67 -3.45
CA ASP A 66 -1.30 -11.60 -4.17
C ASP A 66 -1.95 -10.55 -3.26
N THR A 67 -1.85 -10.72 -1.94
CA THR A 67 -2.58 -9.90 -0.96
C THR A 67 -1.63 -8.99 -0.18
N LEU A 68 -1.89 -7.69 -0.18
CA LEU A 68 -1.27 -6.70 0.70
C LEU A 68 -2.06 -6.62 2.01
N PHE A 69 -1.36 -6.76 3.13
CA PHE A 69 -1.86 -6.43 4.47
C PHE A 69 -1.08 -5.22 4.98
N ALA A 70 -1.76 -4.15 5.37
CA ALA A 70 -1.11 -2.90 5.74
C ALA A 70 -1.80 -2.16 6.88
N ASN A 71 -1.04 -1.38 7.65
CA ASN A 71 -1.55 -0.43 8.61
C ASN A 71 -1.56 0.97 7.99
N TYR A 72 -2.75 1.52 7.80
CA TYR A 72 -2.97 2.86 7.27
C TYR A 72 -3.13 3.87 8.39
N THR A 73 -2.23 4.82 8.44
CA THR A 73 -2.19 5.90 9.42
C THR A 73 -2.68 7.19 8.76
N PHE A 74 -3.74 7.78 9.32
CA PHE A 74 -4.36 9.00 8.80
C PHE A 74 -4.78 9.92 9.94
N GLY A 75 -4.87 11.22 9.69
CA GLY A 75 -5.20 12.18 10.72
C GLY A 75 -4.74 13.60 10.43
N SER A 76 -5.00 14.48 11.40
CA SER A 76 -4.53 15.86 11.42
C SER A 76 -3.57 16.07 12.60
N GLU A 77 -2.96 17.26 12.69
CA GLU A 77 -1.93 17.64 13.67
C GLU A 77 -2.22 17.26 15.13
N GLU A 78 -3.49 17.06 15.50
CA GLU A 78 -3.92 16.78 16.87
C GLU A 78 -4.54 15.37 17.05
N THR A 79 -4.78 14.61 15.97
CA THR A 79 -5.42 13.29 16.06
C THR A 79 -4.90 12.34 14.99
N ILE A 80 -4.32 11.23 15.42
CA ILE A 80 -3.83 10.15 14.56
C ILE A 80 -4.72 8.92 14.75
N SER A 81 -5.20 8.37 13.65
CA SER A 81 -5.94 7.11 13.58
C SER A 81 -5.17 6.08 12.77
N VAL A 82 -5.28 4.79 13.14
CA VAL A 82 -4.71 3.67 12.40
C VAL A 82 -5.84 2.71 12.01
N ARG A 83 -5.85 2.27 10.75
CA ARG A 83 -6.79 1.30 10.20
C ARG A 83 -6.03 0.19 9.48
N GLU A 84 -6.43 -1.06 9.68
CA GLU A 84 -5.93 -2.17 8.87
C GLU A 84 -6.56 -2.17 7.48
N LEU A 85 -5.72 -2.35 6.46
CA LEU A 85 -6.11 -2.46 5.06
C LEU A 85 -5.72 -3.84 4.54
N MET A 86 -6.60 -4.40 3.72
CA MET A 86 -6.32 -5.59 2.92
C MET A 86 -6.60 -5.25 1.46
N PHE A 87 -5.65 -5.51 0.58
CA PHE A 87 -5.83 -5.34 -0.85
C PHE A 87 -5.38 -6.57 -1.62
N ILE A 88 -6.20 -7.04 -2.57
CA ILE A 88 -5.88 -8.21 -3.41
C ILE A 88 -5.49 -7.72 -4.80
N LYS A 89 -4.28 -8.04 -5.25
CA LYS A 89 -3.77 -7.76 -6.59
C LYS A 89 -4.34 -8.77 -7.60
N LYS A 90 -5.02 -8.26 -8.62
CA LYS A 90 -5.59 -9.06 -9.73
C LYS A 90 -5.08 -8.54 -11.06
N GLY A 91 -3.97 -9.12 -11.53
CA GLY A 91 -3.23 -8.63 -12.69
C GLY A 91 -2.72 -7.21 -12.44
N ASN A 92 -3.18 -6.26 -13.26
CA ASN A 92 -2.84 -4.83 -13.15
C ASN A 92 -3.81 -4.04 -12.27
N ASN A 93 -4.82 -4.70 -11.69
CA ASN A 93 -5.80 -4.07 -10.81
C ASN A 93 -5.55 -4.47 -9.35
N ILE A 94 -6.14 -3.71 -8.44
CA ILE A 94 -6.17 -4.01 -7.02
C ILE A 94 -7.60 -3.86 -6.50
N VAL A 95 -7.99 -4.70 -5.55
CA VAL A 95 -9.34 -4.72 -4.98
C VAL A 95 -9.23 -4.63 -3.46
N GLU A 96 -9.92 -3.67 -2.85
CA GLU A 96 -10.02 -3.59 -1.38
C GLU A 96 -10.80 -4.79 -0.85
N GLY A 97 -10.20 -5.49 0.12
CA GLY A 97 -10.81 -6.57 0.86
C GLY A 97 -11.43 -6.05 2.15
N PHE A 98 -12.51 -6.70 2.58
CA PHE A 98 -13.22 -6.37 3.81
C PHE A 98 -13.23 -7.59 4.74
N GLY A 99 -13.03 -7.35 6.03
CA GLY A 99 -13.03 -8.36 7.08
C GLY A 99 -13.62 -7.79 8.36
N GLU A 100 -13.73 -8.63 9.39
CA GLU A 100 -14.09 -8.16 10.73
C GLU A 100 -13.01 -7.18 11.22
N VAL A 101 -13.45 -6.01 11.68
CA VAL A 101 -12.58 -5.01 12.27
C VAL A 101 -12.78 -5.09 13.78
N GLU A 102 -11.74 -5.47 14.51
CA GLU A 102 -11.74 -5.39 15.96
C GLU A 102 -11.24 -4.00 16.38
N ASP A 103 -12.07 -3.29 17.14
CA ASP A 103 -11.70 -2.01 17.73
C ASP A 103 -10.76 -2.27 18.92
N VAL A 104 -9.45 -2.30 18.65
CA VAL A 104 -8.44 -2.37 19.70
C VAL A 104 -8.33 -1.00 20.36
N ASN A 105 -9.25 -0.73 21.30
CA ASN A 105 -9.20 0.46 22.15
C ASN A 105 -7.79 0.58 22.76
N ARG A 106 -7.01 1.53 22.26
CA ARG A 106 -5.73 1.92 22.87
C ARG A 106 -6.06 2.79 24.08
N GLU A 107 -6.41 2.14 25.19
CA GLU A 107 -6.27 2.76 26.51
C GLU A 107 -4.77 3.02 26.72
N MET A 108 -4.32 4.23 26.43
CA MET A 108 -3.05 4.72 26.95
C MET A 108 -3.29 5.20 28.37
N ASN A 109 -2.85 4.40 29.34
CA ASN A 109 -2.66 4.82 30.74
C ASN A 109 -1.56 5.89 30.85
#